data_AF-R7C2M3-F1
#
_entry.id   AF-R7C2M3-F1
#
_cell.length_a   1.000
_cell.length_b   1.000
_cell.length_c   1.000
_cell.angle_alpha   90.00
_cell.angle_beta   90.00
_cell.angle_gamma   90.00
#
_symmetry.space_group_name_H-M   'P 1'
#
loop_
_entity.id
_entity.type
_entity.pdbx_description
1 polymer ?
#
loop_
_entity_poly.entity_id
_entity_poly.type
_entity_poly.pdbx_seq_one_letter_code
_entity_poly.pdbx_strand_id
1 'polypeptide(L)'
;MPNITLPELPPLIINGSAKNRDAMTYKNTWDPVKKRPARSKGNSRSVGKCLPVNGKKDCWEIVFKEDFKKEHSGLEKFRVYRYRGGRLEFKPIDPEDSIRRTKEIVRLHGGATWALNQLVGSTPLARALQATFSGGMDL
;
A
#
# COMPACT_ATOMS: atom_id res chain seq x y z
N MET A 1 0.77 6.29 27.52
CA MET A 1 0.41 6.04 26.10
C MET A 1 0.28 7.40 25.44
N PRO A 2 1.01 7.72 24.35
CA PRO A 2 0.83 9.01 23.69
C PRO A 2 -0.63 9.14 23.28
N ASN A 3 -1.25 10.27 23.64
CA ASN A 3 -2.65 10.56 23.36
C ASN A 3 -2.79 10.84 21.87
N ILE A 4 -2.93 9.78 21.09
CA ILE A 4 -3.09 9.90 19.65
C ILE A 4 -4.57 10.14 19.38
N THR A 5 -4.91 11.41 19.17
CA THR A 5 -6.20 11.81 18.63
C THR A 5 -6.33 11.31 17.19
N LEU A 6 -7.35 10.49 16.93
CA LEU A 6 -7.68 10.04 15.58
C LEU A 6 -8.02 11.27 14.72
N PRO A 7 -7.40 11.44 13.54
CA PRO A 7 -7.74 12.55 12.67
C PRO A 7 -9.18 12.39 12.15
N GLU A 8 -10.00 13.43 12.28
CA GLU A 8 -11.33 13.45 11.68
C GLU A 8 -11.20 13.47 10.16
N LEU A 9 -11.58 12.36 9.53
CA LEU A 9 -11.56 12.23 8.09
C LEU A 9 -12.94 12.56 7.50
N PRO A 10 -12.99 13.33 6.40
CA PRO A 10 -14.22 13.50 5.63
C PRO A 10 -14.72 12.14 5.10
N PRO A 11 -16.02 12.00 4.79
CA PRO A 11 -16.58 10.76 4.27
C PRO A 11 -15.86 10.32 2.99
N LEU A 12 -15.33 9.10 3.02
CA LEU A 12 -14.60 8.49 1.90
C LEU A 12 -15.47 7.47 1.18
N ILE A 13 -15.37 7.46 -0.13
CA ILE A 13 -15.93 6.43 -1.00
C ILE A 13 -14.82 5.85 -1.87
N ILE A 14 -14.88 4.55 -2.12
CA ILE A 14 -13.99 3.89 -3.07
C ILE A 14 -14.68 3.94 -4.42
N ASN A 15 -14.03 4.54 -5.41
CA ASN A 15 -14.49 4.59 -6.78
C ASN A 15 -13.52 3.83 -7.69
N GLY A 16 -14.01 3.17 -8.73
CA GLY A 16 -13.16 2.48 -9.71
C GLY A 16 -13.26 0.95 -9.71
N SER A 17 -12.48 0.34 -10.61
CA SER A 17 -12.49 -1.09 -10.91
C SER A 17 -11.50 -1.86 -10.02
N ALA A 18 -11.62 -3.18 -9.96
CA ALA A 18 -10.87 -4.04 -9.05
C ALA A 18 -9.35 -3.81 -9.03
N LYS A 19 -8.76 -3.43 -10.18
CA LYS A 19 -7.32 -3.15 -10.35
C LYS A 19 -6.91 -1.71 -10.02
N ASN A 20 -7.80 -0.73 -10.22
CA ASN A 20 -7.53 0.70 -10.07
C ASN A 20 -8.67 1.33 -9.28
N ARG A 21 -8.59 1.25 -7.95
CA ARG A 21 -9.55 1.87 -7.04
C ARG A 21 -8.96 3.14 -6.45
N ASP A 22 -9.73 4.21 -6.50
CA ASP A 22 -9.39 5.49 -5.90
C ASP A 22 -10.24 5.76 -4.66
N ALA A 23 -9.62 6.35 -3.65
CA ALA A 23 -10.32 6.93 -2.52
C ALA A 23 -10.74 8.35 -2.89
N MET A 24 -12.04 8.63 -2.83
CA MET A 24 -12.62 9.95 -3.09
C MET A 24 -13.36 10.44 -1.86
N THR A 25 -13.26 11.73 -1.55
CA THR A 25 -14.20 12.35 -0.61
C THR A 25 -15.53 12.60 -1.29
N TYR A 26 -16.59 12.66 -0.51
CA TYR A 26 -17.89 13.10 -1.00
C TYR A 26 -18.64 13.87 0.08
N LYS A 27 -19.56 14.73 -0.37
CA LYS A 27 -20.54 15.40 0.48
C LYS A 27 -21.93 14.94 0.08
N ASN A 28 -22.74 14.57 1.07
CA ASN A 28 -24.15 14.28 0.86
C ASN A 28 -24.96 15.56 1.09
N THR A 29 -25.92 15.80 0.19
CA THR A 29 -26.92 16.86 0.28
C THR A 29 -28.30 16.22 0.18
N TRP A 30 -29.28 16.78 0.88
CA TRP A 30 -30.66 16.32 0.75
C TRP A 30 -31.19 16.67 -0.65
N ASP A 31 -31.71 15.67 -1.37
CA ASP A 31 -32.40 15.90 -2.65
C ASP A 31 -33.90 16.09 -2.34
N PRO A 32 -34.44 17.32 -2.47
CA PRO A 32 -35.84 17.60 -2.14
C PRO A 32 -36.81 16.93 -3.12
N VAL A 33 -36.39 16.62 -4.34
CA VAL A 33 -37.23 16.01 -5.39
C VAL A 33 -37.37 14.51 -5.13
N LYS A 34 -36.24 13.82 -4.88
CA LYS A 34 -36.23 12.38 -4.65
C LYS A 34 -36.41 11.99 -3.18
N LYS A 35 -36.58 12.98 -2.30
CA LYS A 35 -36.73 12.84 -0.82
C LYS A 35 -35.72 11.87 -0.21
N ARG A 36 -34.46 11.97 -0.64
CA ARG A 36 -33.38 11.09 -0.19
C ARG A 36 -32.05 11.82 -0.16
N PRO A 37 -31.08 11.40 0.66
CA PRO A 37 -29.72 11.94 0.57
C PRO A 37 -29.10 11.55 -0.77
N ALA A 38 -28.61 12.55 -1.51
CA ALA A 38 -27.88 12.36 -2.75
C ALA A 38 -26.47 12.95 -2.63
N ARG A 39 -25.51 12.37 -3.35
CA ARG A 39 -24.17 12.93 -3.42
C ARG A 39 -24.21 14.22 -4.22
N SER A 40 -23.68 15.31 -3.65
CA SER A 40 -23.60 16.60 -4.35
C SER A 40 -22.62 16.50 -5.52
N LYS A 41 -23.08 16.79 -6.74
CA LYS A 41 -22.27 16.76 -7.96
C LYS A 41 -21.20 17.86 -7.89
N GLY A 42 -19.93 17.52 -8.12
CA GLY A 42 -18.82 18.48 -8.16
C GLY A 42 -18.00 18.63 -6.87
N ASN A 43 -18.47 18.11 -5.72
CA ASN A 43 -17.74 18.20 -4.44
C ASN A 43 -16.87 16.96 -4.13
N SER A 44 -16.67 16.10 -5.10
CA SER A 44 -15.89 14.87 -4.93
C SER A 44 -14.46 15.10 -5.41
N ARG A 45 -13.47 14.95 -4.53
CA ARG A 45 -12.04 14.99 -4.89
C ARG A 45 -11.38 13.64 -4.64
N SER A 46 -10.44 13.26 -5.50
CA SER A 46 -9.61 12.07 -5.31
C SER A 46 -8.49 12.37 -4.33
N VAL A 47 -8.54 11.73 -3.17
CA VAL A 47 -7.60 11.92 -2.05
C VAL A 47 -6.50 10.86 -1.99
N GLY A 48 -6.63 9.77 -2.74
CA GLY A 48 -5.66 8.68 -2.69
C GLY A 48 -6.04 7.48 -3.55
N LYS A 49 -5.18 6.46 -3.52
CA LYS A 49 -5.41 5.16 -4.15
C LYS A 49 -5.74 4.11 -3.10
N CYS A 50 -6.61 3.17 -3.43
CA CYS A 50 -6.95 2.03 -2.60
C CYS A 50 -6.23 0.79 -3.13
N LEU A 51 -5.27 0.29 -2.36
CA LEU A 51 -4.53 -0.93 -2.68
C LEU A 51 -5.18 -2.14 -2.00
N PRO A 52 -5.34 -3.28 -2.71
CA PRO A 52 -5.80 -4.50 -2.06
C PRO A 52 -4.76 -4.99 -1.06
N VAL A 53 -5.22 -5.46 0.11
CA VAL A 53 -4.34 -6.08 1.11
C VAL A 53 -4.21 -7.57 0.79
N ASN A 54 -2.98 -8.05 0.55
CA ASN A 54 -2.72 -9.48 0.32
C ASN A 54 -3.27 -10.30 1.51
N GLY A 55 -4.13 -11.28 1.19
CA GLY A 55 -4.76 -12.15 2.19
C GLY A 55 -6.12 -11.66 2.74
N LYS A 56 -6.61 -10.46 2.39
CA LYS A 56 -7.94 -9.97 2.79
C LYS A 56 -8.74 -9.45 1.59
N LYS A 57 -9.78 -10.19 1.18
CA LYS A 57 -10.63 -9.85 0.01
C LYS A 57 -11.51 -8.60 0.22
N ASP A 58 -11.87 -8.31 1.46
CA ASP A 58 -12.79 -7.22 1.82
C ASP A 58 -12.09 -6.02 2.48
N CYS A 59 -10.77 -5.90 2.33
CA CYS A 59 -9.97 -4.83 2.93
C CYS A 59 -9.05 -4.16 1.90
N TRP A 60 -9.09 -2.83 1.89
CA TRP A 60 -8.22 -2.00 1.07
C TRP A 60 -7.42 -1.04 1.95
N GLU A 61 -6.12 -0.93 1.68
CA GLU A 61 -5.27 0.09 2.28
C GLU A 61 -5.40 1.38 1.47
N ILE A 62 -5.71 2.50 2.13
CA ILE A 62 -5.80 3.81 1.48
C ILE A 62 -4.43 4.48 1.55
N VAL A 63 -3.82 4.65 0.39
CA VAL A 63 -2.61 5.44 0.22
C VAL A 63 -3.03 6.85 -0.18
N PHE A 64 -3.00 7.76 0.79
CA PHE A 64 -3.33 9.18 0.57
C PHE A 64 -2.25 9.89 -0.23
N LYS A 65 -2.68 10.83 -1.08
CA LYS A 65 -1.80 11.80 -1.75
C LYS A 65 -1.17 12.74 -0.73
N GLU A 66 -0.01 13.28 -1.05
CA GLU A 66 0.73 14.20 -0.18
C GLU A 66 -0.08 15.46 0.14
N ASP A 67 -0.82 16.00 -0.82
CA ASP A 67 -1.67 17.19 -0.61
C ASP A 67 -2.69 16.97 0.52
N PHE A 68 -3.29 15.77 0.57
CA PHE A 68 -4.27 15.42 1.60
C PHE A 68 -3.61 15.12 2.95
N LYS A 69 -2.37 14.62 2.95
CA LYS A 69 -1.58 14.44 4.18
C LYS A 69 -1.19 15.79 4.80
N LYS A 70 -0.90 16.80 3.98
CA LYS A 70 -0.61 18.17 4.46
C LYS A 70 -1.82 18.81 5.15
N GLU A 71 -3.01 18.62 4.58
CA GLU A 71 -4.27 19.11 5.20
C GLU A 71 -4.59 18.38 6.52
N HIS A 72 -4.22 17.10 6.62
CA HIS A 72 -4.47 16.25 7.78
C HIS A 72 -3.18 15.58 8.27
N SER A 73 -2.28 16.36 8.86
CA SER A 73 -0.94 15.91 9.31
C SER A 73 -0.98 14.73 10.28
N GLY A 74 -2.11 14.51 10.97
CA GLY A 74 -2.33 13.32 11.80
C GLY A 74 -2.26 11.99 11.03
N LEU A 75 -2.56 11.98 9.73
CA LEU A 75 -2.57 10.77 8.91
C LEU A 75 -1.18 10.20 8.62
N GLU A 76 -0.12 11.00 8.76
CA GLU A 76 1.25 10.51 8.53
C GLU A 76 1.66 9.40 9.50
N LYS A 77 1.01 9.36 10.66
CA LYS A 77 1.27 8.37 11.72
C LYS A 77 0.38 7.13 11.60
N PHE A 78 -0.59 7.10 10.68
CA PHE A 78 -1.57 6.02 10.55
C PHE A 78 -1.62 5.40 9.16
N ARG A 79 -1.64 4.07 9.12
CA ARG A 79 -2.19 3.31 7.99
C ARG A 79 -3.69 3.23 8.14
N VAL A 80 -4.39 3.68 7.11
CA VAL A 80 -5.85 3.66 7.07
C VAL A 80 -6.30 2.51 6.18
N TYR A 81 -7.03 1.58 6.78
CA TYR A 81 -7.67 0.47 6.10
C TYR A 81 -9.15 0.74 5.99
N ARG A 82 -9.73 0.42 4.83
CA ARG A 82 -11.15 0.50 4.59
C ARG A 82 -11.70 -0.87 4.28
N TYR A 83 -12.71 -1.27 5.06
CA TYR A 83 -13.41 -2.53 4.86
C TYR A 83 -14.66 -2.35 4.03
N ARG A 84 -15.12 -3.45 3.44
CA ARG A 84 -16.45 -3.54 2.86
C ARG A 84 -17.50 -3.16 3.93
N GLY A 85 -18.45 -2.30 3.56
CA GLY A 85 -19.40 -1.69 4.52
C GLY A 85 -18.99 -0.31 5.04
N GLY A 86 -17.80 0.19 4.68
CA GLY A 86 -17.41 1.58 4.93
C GLY A 86 -16.71 1.83 6.27
N ARG A 87 -16.45 0.78 7.05
CA ARG A 87 -15.66 0.84 8.27
C ARG A 87 -14.21 1.22 7.96
N LEU A 88 -13.69 2.22 8.67
CA LEU A 88 -12.29 2.63 8.62
C LEU A 88 -11.57 2.11 9.86
N GLU A 89 -10.41 1.50 9.68
CA GLU A 89 -9.49 1.12 10.75
C GLU A 89 -8.18 1.89 10.60
N PHE A 90 -7.75 2.51 11.69
CA PHE A 90 -6.48 3.22 11.75
C PHE A 90 -5.50 2.35 12.51
N LYS A 91 -4.39 1.98 11.86
CA LYS A 91 -3.28 1.28 12.51
C LYS A 91 -2.09 2.22 12.59
N PRO A 92 -1.46 2.40 13.77
CA PRO A 92 -0.27 3.22 13.87
C PRO A 92 0.84 2.64 12.98
N ILE A 93 1.59 3.53 12.33
CA ILE A 93 2.78 3.15 11.58
C ILE A 93 3.90 3.00 12.60
N ASP A 94 4.35 1.77 12.80
CA ASP A 94 5.58 1.50 13.53
C ASP A 94 6.77 2.00 12.69
N PRO A 95 7.71 2.79 13.23
CA PRO A 95 8.90 3.23 12.51
C PRO A 95 9.67 2.06 11.84
N GLU A 96 9.68 0.87 12.45
CA GLU A 96 10.35 -0.32 11.91
C GLU A 96 9.71 -0.82 10.58
N ASP A 97 8.41 -0.56 10.42
CA ASP A 97 7.58 -1.03 9.32
C ASP A 97 7.67 -0.12 8.08
N SER A 98 8.24 1.08 8.24
CA SER A 98 8.56 2.00 7.14
C SER A 98 9.80 1.56 6.35
N ILE A 99 10.83 1.06 7.06
CA ILE A 99 12.10 0.58 6.49
C ILE A 99 11.89 -0.66 5.61
N ARG A 100 10.92 -1.52 5.95
CA ARG A 100 10.60 -2.74 5.20
C ARG A 100 9.98 -2.48 3.83
N ARG A 101 9.31 -1.34 3.62
CA ARG A 101 8.58 -1.04 2.37
C ARG A 101 9.44 -0.36 1.28
N THR A 102 10.61 0.19 1.61
CA THR A 102 11.56 0.73 0.60
C THR A 102 12.22 -0.37 -0.23
N LYS A 103 11.97 -1.65 0.06
CA LYS A 103 12.34 -2.73 -0.84
C LYS A 103 11.26 -2.86 -1.91
N GLU A 104 11.36 -2.02 -2.93
CA GLU A 104 10.93 -2.42 -4.27
C GLU A 104 11.53 -3.81 -4.51
N ILE A 105 10.69 -4.83 -4.55
CA ILE A 105 11.11 -6.14 -5.05
C ILE A 105 11.31 -5.91 -6.54
N VAL A 106 12.50 -5.42 -6.91
CA VAL A 106 12.98 -5.46 -8.27
C VAL A 106 12.95 -6.95 -8.63
N ARG A 107 11.94 -7.35 -9.40
CA ARG A 107 11.93 -8.66 -10.06
C ARG A 107 13.04 -8.61 -11.10
N LEU A 108 14.27 -8.81 -10.64
CA LEU A 108 15.39 -9.12 -11.50
C LEU A 108 14.95 -10.35 -12.30
N HIS A 109 15.02 -10.24 -13.63
CA HIS A 109 14.63 -11.33 -14.51
C HIS A 109 15.51 -12.52 -14.14
N GLY A 110 14.88 -13.59 -13.63
CA GLY A 110 15.59 -14.76 -13.10
C GLY A 110 16.60 -15.35 -14.08
N GLY A 111 16.43 -15.13 -15.39
CA GLY A 111 17.39 -15.52 -16.41
C GLY A 111 18.75 -14.81 -16.33
N ALA A 112 18.80 -13.51 -16.02
CA ALA A 112 20.06 -12.77 -15.94
C ALA A 112 20.84 -13.13 -14.67
N THR A 113 20.14 -13.28 -13.55
CA THR A 113 20.73 -13.77 -12.28
C THR A 113 21.21 -15.22 -12.43
N TRP A 114 20.42 -16.08 -13.07
CA TRP A 114 20.80 -17.47 -13.34
C TRP A 114 22.02 -17.56 -14.29
N ALA A 115 22.05 -16.77 -15.37
CA ALA A 115 23.18 -16.75 -16.30
C ALA A 115 24.47 -16.25 -15.64
N LEU A 116 24.39 -15.21 -14.79
CA LEU A 116 25.55 -14.75 -14.03
C LEU A 116 26.04 -15.81 -13.04
N ASN A 117 25.12 -16.51 -12.35
CA ASN A 117 25.47 -17.60 -11.43
C ASN A 117 26.20 -18.74 -12.16
N GLN A 118 25.73 -19.13 -13.36
CA GLN A 118 26.40 -20.13 -14.19
C GLN A 118 27.79 -19.68 -14.67
N LEU A 119 27.92 -18.42 -15.10
CA LEU A 119 29.22 -17.85 -15.52
C LEU A 119 30.21 -17.84 -14.36
N VAL A 120 29.81 -17.36 -13.19
CA VAL A 120 30.67 -17.33 -11.99
C VAL A 120 31.03 -18.74 -11.53
N GLY A 121 30.06 -19.67 -11.48
CA GLY A 121 30.27 -21.07 -11.11
C GLY A 121 31.20 -21.82 -12.08
N SER A 122 31.25 -21.42 -13.35
CA SER A 122 32.15 -22.02 -14.34
C SER A 122 33.63 -21.60 -14.19
N THR A 123 33.93 -20.57 -13.40
CA THR A 123 35.29 -20.06 -13.23
C THR A 123 36.19 -21.01 -12.41
N PRO A 124 37.51 -21.04 -12.67
CA PRO A 124 38.45 -21.85 -11.88
C PRO A 124 38.46 -21.48 -10.40
N LEU A 125 38.25 -20.20 -10.10
CA LEU A 125 38.23 -19.67 -8.74
C LEU A 125 37.01 -20.17 -7.95
N ALA A 126 35.82 -20.22 -8.57
CA ALA A 126 34.63 -20.77 -7.94
C ALA A 126 34.79 -22.27 -7.64
N ARG A 127 35.41 -23.05 -8.53
CA ARG A 127 35.70 -24.47 -8.28
C ARG A 127 36.71 -24.68 -7.16
N ALA A 128 37.74 -23.83 -7.09
CA ALA A 128 38.71 -23.87 -6.00
C ALA A 128 38.04 -23.58 -4.65
N LEU A 129 37.18 -22.56 -4.59
CA LEU A 129 36.41 -22.23 -3.39
C LEU A 129 35.43 -23.34 -2.99
N GLN A 130 34.75 -23.98 -3.95
CA GLN A 130 33.85 -25.10 -3.68
C GLN A 130 34.60 -26.34 -3.15
N ALA A 131 35.81 -26.59 -3.65
CA ALA A 131 36.66 -27.66 -3.16
C ALA A 131 37.19 -27.39 -1.75
N THR A 132 37.47 -26.14 -1.38
CA THR A 132 37.94 -25.76 -0.04
C THR A 132 36.82 -25.67 0.99
N PHE A 133 35.61 -25.31 0.57
CA PHE A 133 34.44 -25.13 1.42
C PHE A 133 33.34 -26.14 1.05
N SER A 134 33.67 -27.44 1.12
CA SER A 134 32.80 -28.57 0.75
C SER A 134 31.60 -28.80 1.70
N GLY A 135 31.23 -27.81 2.50
CA GLY A 135 30.06 -27.81 3.39
C GLY A 135 29.21 -26.56 3.20
N GLY A 136 28.28 -26.61 2.24
CA GLY A 136 27.11 -25.74 2.21
C GLY A 136 27.21 -24.48 1.34
N MET A 137 27.25 -24.64 0.02
CA MET A 137 26.77 -23.61 -0.91
C MET A 137 26.09 -24.31 -2.09
N ASP A 138 24.82 -24.65 -1.91
CA ASP A 138 23.91 -24.86 -3.04
C ASP A 138 23.52 -23.46 -3.55
N LEU A 139 24.14 -23.06 -4.66
CA LEU A 139 23.82 -21.87 -5.45
C LEU A 139 22.65 -22.12 -6.42
#